data_AF-A0A8T1RWR8-F1
#
_entry.id   AF-A0A8T1RWR8-F1
#
_cell.length_a   1.000
_cell.length_b   1.000
_cell.length_c   1.000
_cell.angle_alpha   90.00
_cell.angle_beta   90.00
_cell.angle_gamma   90.00
#
_symmetry.space_group_name_H-M   'P 1'
#
loop_
_entity.id
_entity.type
_entity.pdbx_description
1 polymer ?
#
loop_
_entity_poly.entity_id
_entity_poly.type
_entity_poly.pdbx_seq_one_letter_code
_entity_poly.pdbx_strand_id
1 'polypeptide(L)'
;DLLSPGSLLNCLYPGDHGKRTPNPANQFQFDKVGILTLSDYVTDLGHPYVWVQKLGGLHFPKDQPQHTVTADNSLSASHMEMTMKLLRTRLQSRLALHKQFASL
;
A
#
# COMPACT_ATOMS: atom_id res chain seq x y z
N ASP A 1 18.43 -2.73 -4.98
CA ASP A 1 17.01 -2.70 -4.52
C ASP A 1 15.92 -3.20 -5.47
N LEU A 2 16.23 -3.76 -6.65
CA LEU A 2 15.17 -4.22 -7.59
C LEU A 2 14.21 -5.27 -7.00
N LEU A 3 14.73 -6.16 -6.16
CA LEU A 3 13.97 -7.23 -5.50
C LEU A 3 13.91 -7.04 -3.97
N SER A 4 14.26 -5.84 -3.47
CA SER A 4 14.22 -5.57 -2.03
C SER A 4 12.77 -5.63 -1.53
N PRO A 5 12.46 -6.41 -0.48
CA PRO A 5 11.10 -6.55 0.04
C PRO A 5 10.44 -5.21 0.39
N GLY A 6 11.20 -4.26 0.95
CA GLY A 6 10.70 -2.96 1.37
C GLY A 6 10.34 -1.99 0.23
N SER A 7 10.70 -2.30 -1.02
CA SER A 7 10.39 -1.42 -2.17
C SER A 7 9.77 -2.12 -3.36
N LEU A 8 9.64 -3.45 -3.32
CA LEU A 8 9.18 -4.27 -4.45
C LEU A 8 7.79 -3.81 -4.94
N LEU A 9 6.88 -3.56 -4.00
CA LEU A 9 5.48 -3.22 -4.25
C LEU A 9 5.20 -1.71 -4.20
N ASN A 10 6.23 -0.88 -3.99
CA ASN A 10 6.09 0.58 -3.99
C ASN A 10 5.52 1.07 -5.34
N CYS A 11 4.55 1.97 -5.30
CA CYS A 11 3.86 2.48 -6.48
C CYS A 11 3.26 1.37 -7.36
N LEU A 12 2.69 0.31 -6.79
CA LEU A 12 1.90 -0.65 -7.57
C LEU A 12 0.75 0.07 -8.30
N TYR A 13 0.12 1.01 -7.59
CA TYR A 13 -0.71 2.07 -8.14
C TYR A 13 0.06 3.40 -8.13
N PRO A 14 -0.17 4.31 -9.10
CA PRO A 14 0.51 5.60 -9.14
C PRO A 14 0.35 6.40 -7.85
N GLY A 15 1.47 6.87 -7.28
CA GLY A 15 1.49 7.71 -6.07
C GLY A 15 1.23 6.99 -4.74
N ASP A 16 0.99 5.68 -4.75
CA ASP A 16 0.83 4.91 -3.51
C ASP A 16 2.19 4.40 -3.01
N HIS A 17 2.80 5.18 -2.12
CA HIS A 17 4.12 4.89 -1.58
C HIS A 17 4.12 4.02 -0.32
N GLY A 18 2.95 3.80 0.31
CA GLY A 18 2.88 3.08 1.59
C GLY A 18 3.72 3.72 2.70
N LYS A 19 3.78 5.06 2.72
CA LYS A 19 4.49 5.85 3.75
C LYS A 19 3.57 6.77 4.57
N ARG A 20 2.31 6.89 4.16
CA ARG A 20 1.29 7.71 4.81
C ARG A 20 0.13 6.82 5.23
N THR A 21 -0.53 7.18 6.33
CA THR A 21 -1.74 6.49 6.75
C THR A 21 -2.87 6.69 5.72
N PRO A 22 -3.55 5.61 5.27
CA PRO A 22 -4.73 5.72 4.43
C PRO A 22 -5.93 6.35 5.15
N ASN A 23 -6.04 6.13 6.46
CA ASN A 23 -7.09 6.69 7.30
C ASN A 23 -6.67 8.08 7.82
N PRO A 24 -7.39 9.17 7.46
CA PRO A 24 -7.11 10.50 8.00
C PRO A 24 -7.22 10.58 9.52
N ALA A 25 -8.10 9.78 10.15
CA ALA A 25 -8.27 9.78 11.60
C ALA A 25 -7.00 9.34 12.36
N ASN A 26 -6.17 8.49 11.75
CA ASN A 26 -4.92 8.04 12.37
C ASN A 26 -3.91 9.19 12.52
N GLN A 27 -3.96 10.22 11.65
CA GLN A 27 -3.07 11.37 11.78
C GLN A 27 -3.28 12.07 13.11
N PHE A 28 -4.54 12.35 13.48
CA PHE A 28 -4.88 12.92 14.78
C PHE A 28 -4.49 12.01 15.96
N GLN A 29 -4.60 10.69 15.79
CA GLN A 29 -4.20 9.74 16.83
C GLN A 29 -2.68 9.74 17.02
N PHE A 30 -1.91 9.77 15.93
CA PHE A 30 -0.45 9.85 15.96
C PHE A 30 0.02 11.15 16.60
N ASP A 31 -0.57 12.28 16.23
CA ASP A 31 -0.26 13.59 16.83
C ASP A 31 -0.51 13.59 18.34
N LYS A 32 -1.60 12.94 18.79
CA LYS A 32 -1.95 12.84 20.22
C LYS A 32 -0.93 12.03 21.04
N VAL A 33 -0.27 11.04 20.44
CA VAL A 33 0.71 10.17 21.12
C VAL A 33 2.16 10.48 20.76
N GLY A 34 2.41 11.53 19.98
CA GLY A 34 3.76 11.97 19.61
C GLY A 34 4.44 11.10 18.54
N ILE A 35 3.68 10.37 17.71
CA ILE A 35 4.23 9.65 16.55
C ILE A 35 4.42 10.65 15.41
N LEU A 36 5.68 11.03 15.14
CA LEU A 36 6.03 12.05 14.13
C LEU A 36 6.11 11.48 12.71
N THR A 37 6.67 10.27 12.58
CA THR A 37 7.00 9.66 11.29
C THR A 37 6.56 8.21 11.25
N LEU A 38 5.50 7.91 10.50
CA LEU A 38 5.03 6.54 10.30
C LEU A 38 6.10 5.63 9.65
N SER A 39 7.02 6.23 8.89
CA SER A 39 8.08 5.51 8.18
C SER A 39 9.00 4.70 9.10
N ASP A 40 9.17 5.12 10.36
CA ASP A 40 10.04 4.43 11.31
C ASP A 40 9.46 3.06 11.71
N TYR A 41 8.14 2.91 11.66
CA TYR A 41 7.42 1.69 12.01
C TYR A 41 7.17 0.78 10.81
N VAL A 42 7.33 1.30 9.59
CA VAL A 42 7.03 0.57 8.35
C VAL A 42 7.96 -0.61 8.13
N THR A 43 9.22 -0.52 8.57
CA THR A 43 10.17 -1.64 8.47
C THR A 43 9.72 -2.85 9.28
N ASP A 44 9.12 -2.61 10.45
CA ASP A 44 8.73 -3.67 11.39
C ASP A 44 7.29 -4.18 11.16
N LEU A 45 6.37 -3.27 10.81
CA LEU A 45 4.94 -3.58 10.68
C LEU A 45 4.46 -3.75 9.22
N GLY A 46 5.27 -3.29 8.27
CA GLY A 46 4.94 -3.29 6.85
C GLY A 46 4.33 -1.97 6.35
N HIS A 47 4.12 -1.92 5.03
CA HIS A 47 3.65 -0.72 4.33
C HIS A 47 2.11 -0.62 4.31
N PRO A 48 1.52 0.48 4.80
CA PRO A 48 0.07 0.70 4.76
C PRO A 48 -0.37 1.20 3.37
N TYR A 49 -0.22 0.38 2.34
CA TYR A 49 -0.68 0.73 0.99
C TYR A 49 -2.20 0.86 0.92
N VAL A 50 -2.69 1.80 0.11
CA VAL A 50 -4.13 2.02 -0.10
C VAL A 50 -4.77 0.83 -0.82
N TRP A 51 -4.07 0.23 -1.78
CA TRP A 51 -4.61 -0.92 -2.51
C TRP A 51 -4.83 -2.14 -1.62
N VAL A 52 -4.02 -2.33 -0.57
CA VAL A 52 -4.21 -3.42 0.41
C VAL A 52 -5.50 -3.20 1.18
N GLN A 53 -5.78 -1.97 1.59
CA GLN A 53 -7.02 -1.62 2.29
C GLN A 53 -8.25 -1.93 1.42
N LYS A 54 -8.20 -1.58 0.14
CA LYS A 54 -9.27 -1.89 -0.83
C LYS A 54 -9.48 -3.40 -1.00
N LEU A 55 -8.42 -4.19 -1.06
CA LEU A 55 -8.54 -5.66 -1.06
C LEU A 55 -9.14 -6.21 0.23
N GLY A 56 -8.89 -5.54 1.37
CA GLY A 56 -9.55 -5.83 2.64
C GLY A 56 -10.99 -5.30 2.74
N GLY A 57 -11.52 -4.67 1.68
CA GLY A 57 -12.85 -4.07 1.68
C GLY A 57 -12.94 -2.74 2.43
N LEU A 58 -11.81 -2.15 2.83
CA LEU A 58 -11.77 -0.88 3.56
C LEU A 58 -11.61 0.30 2.60
N HIS A 59 -12.47 1.30 2.76
CA HIS A 59 -12.41 2.56 2.03
C HIS A 59 -12.35 3.72 3.03
N PHE A 60 -11.39 4.62 2.85
CA PHE A 60 -11.18 5.80 3.70
C PHE A 60 -11.41 7.06 2.87
N PRO A 61 -12.64 7.63 2.88
CA PRO A 61 -12.91 8.89 2.20
C PRO A 61 -12.06 10.01 2.80
N LYS A 62 -11.55 10.91 1.95
CA LYS A 62 -10.83 12.10 2.43
C LYS A 62 -11.76 13.17 2.99
N ASP A 63 -13.00 13.19 2.53
CA ASP A 63 -13.92 14.33 2.71
C ASP A 63 -15.01 14.07 3.76
N GLN A 64 -15.06 12.87 4.36
CA GLN A 64 -16.04 12.55 5.39
C GLN A 64 -15.39 11.75 6.53
N PRO A 65 -15.41 12.26 7.77
CA PRO A 65 -15.02 11.50 8.93
C PRO A 65 -16.09 10.42 9.18
N GLN A 66 -15.88 9.21 8.66
CA GLN A 66 -16.67 8.06 9.09
C GLN A 66 -16.15 7.56 10.44
N HIS A 67 -17.01 7.61 11.45
CA HIS A 67 -16.72 7.09 12.80
C HIS A 67 -16.47 5.57 12.81
N THR A 68 -17.01 4.85 11.82
CA THR A 68 -16.84 3.41 11.68
C THR A 68 -16.65 3.05 10.20
N VAL A 69 -15.55 2.40 9.87
CA VAL A 69 -15.31 1.83 8.54
C VAL A 69 -15.58 0.34 8.61
N THR A 70 -16.56 -0.14 7.84
CA THR A 70 -16.91 -1.55 7.72
C THR A 70 -16.34 -2.12 6.44
N ALA A 71 -15.85 -3.35 6.49
CA ALA A 71 -15.36 -4.04 5.31
C ALA A 71 -16.50 -4.34 4.32
N ASP A 72 -16.29 -3.98 3.06
CA ASP A 72 -17.21 -4.25 1.96
C ASP A 72 -16.61 -5.29 0.98
N ASN A 73 -17.25 -6.45 0.90
CA ASN A 73 -16.83 -7.53 0.01
C ASN A 73 -16.91 -7.15 -1.48
N SER A 74 -17.83 -6.26 -1.85
CA SER A 74 -17.98 -5.82 -3.25
C SER A 74 -16.79 -4.95 -3.68
N LEU A 75 -16.27 -4.13 -2.76
CA LEU A 75 -15.06 -3.35 -2.98
C LEU A 75 -13.84 -4.26 -3.17
N SER A 76 -13.69 -5.27 -2.30
CA SER A 76 -12.61 -6.26 -2.42
C SER A 76 -12.67 -6.99 -3.76
N ALA A 77 -13.84 -7.55 -4.11
CA ALA A 77 -14.03 -8.33 -5.33
C ALA A 77 -13.75 -7.51 -6.60
N SER A 78 -14.19 -6.25 -6.64
CA SER A 78 -13.97 -5.36 -7.81
C SER A 78 -12.50 -4.99 -8.04
N HIS A 79 -11.64 -5.07 -7.01
CA HIS A 79 -10.22 -4.73 -7.12
C HIS A 79 -9.30 -5.95 -7.19
N MET A 80 -9.79 -7.14 -6.80
CA MET A 80 -8.98 -8.35 -6.67
C MET A 80 -8.26 -8.72 -7.97
N GLU A 81 -9.00 -8.86 -9.06
CA GLU A 81 -8.44 -9.32 -10.35
C GLU A 81 -7.36 -8.37 -10.87
N MET A 82 -7.66 -7.07 -10.88
CA MET A 82 -6.73 -6.05 -11.37
C MET A 82 -5.46 -6.01 -10.50
N THR A 83 -5.62 -6.07 -9.18
CA THR A 83 -4.47 -6.03 -8.26
C THR A 83 -3.57 -7.25 -8.44
N MET A 84 -4.15 -8.45 -8.57
CA MET A 84 -3.38 -9.67 -8.81
C MET A 84 -2.63 -9.63 -10.16
N LYS A 85 -3.25 -9.08 -11.21
CA LYS A 85 -2.58 -8.83 -12.49
C LYS A 85 -1.40 -7.87 -12.35
N LEU A 86 -1.58 -6.75 -11.63
CA LEU A 86 -0.50 -5.79 -11.38
C LEU A 86 0.66 -6.40 -10.60
N LEU A 87 0.38 -7.20 -9.56
CA LEU A 87 1.39 -7.90 -8.77
C LEU A 87 2.23 -8.85 -9.63
N ARG A 88 1.56 -9.65 -10.47
CA ARG A 88 2.23 -10.56 -11.40
C ARG A 88 3.12 -9.81 -12.37
N THR A 89 2.59 -8.77 -13.02
CA THR A 89 3.35 -7.93 -13.96
C THR A 89 4.54 -7.27 -13.27
N ARG A 90 4.36 -6.74 -12.05
CA ARG A 90 5.45 -6.13 -11.26
C ARG A 90 6.58 -7.12 -11.03
N LEU A 91 6.28 -8.33 -10.57
CA LEU A 91 7.29 -9.35 -10.31
C LEU A 91 8.05 -9.74 -11.59
N GLN A 92 7.32 -9.97 -12.68
CA GLN A 92 7.90 -10.29 -13.98
C GLN A 92 8.83 -9.18 -14.49
N SER A 93 8.38 -7.92 -14.44
CA SER A 93 9.17 -6.78 -14.88
C SER A 93 10.42 -6.57 -14.03
N ARG A 94 10.34 -6.75 -12.70
CA ARG A 94 11.51 -6.65 -11.81
C ARG A 94 12.53 -7.74 -12.07
N LEU A 95 12.08 -8.98 -12.30
CA LEU A 95 12.96 -10.08 -12.68
C LEU A 95 13.61 -9.86 -14.05
N ALA A 96 12.86 -9.39 -15.05
CA ALA A 96 13.39 -9.05 -16.36
C ALA A 96 14.45 -7.95 -16.27
N LEU A 97 14.17 -6.90 -15.50
CA LEU A 97 15.12 -5.80 -15.27
C LEU A 97 16.37 -6.28 -14.52
N HIS A 98 16.21 -7.13 -13.50
CA HIS A 98 17.36 -7.74 -12.81
C HIS A 98 18.24 -8.55 -13.77
N LYS A 99 17.65 -9.34 -14.66
CA LYS A 99 18.40 -10.08 -15.68
C LYS A 99 19.16 -9.15 -16.63
N GLN A 100 18.53 -8.06 -17.08
CA GLN A 100 19.17 -7.06 -17.93
C GLN A 100 20.40 -6.45 -17.25
N PHE A 101 20.30 -6.10 -15.96
CA PHE A 101 21.45 -5.61 -15.18
C PHE A 101 22.55 -6.66 -14.98
N ALA A 102 22.20 -7.93 -14.82
CA ALA A 102 23.18 -9.01 -14.68
C ALA A 102 23.89 -9.37 -15.99
N SER A 103 23.31 -9.02 -17.14
CA SER A 103 23.89 -9.23 -18.47
C SER A 103 24.64 -8.02 -19.03
N LEU A 104 24.65 -6.89 -18.30
CA LEU A 104 25.45 -5.70 -18.58
C LEU A 104 26.86 -5.87 -18.01
#